data_AF-A0A3P7DU96-F1
#
_entry.id   AF-A0A3P7DU96-F1
#
_cell.length_a   1.000
_cell.length_b   1.000
_cell.length_c   1.000
_cell.angle_alpha   90.00
_cell.angle_beta   90.00
_cell.angle_gamma   90.00
#
_symmetry.space_group_name_H-M   'P 1'
#
loop_
_entity.id
_entity.type
_entity.pdbx_description
1 polymer ?
#
loop_
_entity_poly.entity_id
_entity_poly.type
_entity_poly.pdbx_seq_one_letter_code
_entity_poly.pdbx_strand_id
1 'polypeptide(L)'
;MLLKGPDSTQEQVRVPNVIALAGLPARGKTYISHKLCRYLNWIGIKTKAFNVGDYRRKVCSTGDCESQFFSPFNKIGSKMRE
;
A
#
# COMPACT_ATOMS: atom_id res chain seq x y z
N MET A 1 24.95 -16.14 11.03
CA MET A 1 24.75 -14.94 10.18
C MET A 1 25.16 -15.32 8.77
N LEU A 2 24.24 -15.89 7.99
CA LEU A 2 24.53 -16.37 6.63
C LEU A 2 24.72 -15.15 5.73
N LEU A 3 25.94 -14.98 5.22
CA LEU A 3 26.30 -13.93 4.27
C LEU A 3 25.50 -14.17 2.99
N LYS A 4 24.49 -13.33 2.74
CA LYS A 4 23.68 -13.41 1.52
C LYS A 4 24.61 -13.14 0.34
N GLY A 5 24.88 -14.16 -0.47
CA GLY A 5 25.76 -14.06 -1.63
C GLY A 5 25.25 -13.03 -2.67
N PRO A 6 26.07 -12.66 -3.67
CA PRO A 6 25.70 -11.66 -4.68
C PRO A 6 24.42 -11.99 -5.46
N ASP A 7 24.05 -13.27 -5.55
CA ASP A 7 22.82 -13.74 -6.21
C ASP A 7 21.53 -13.49 -5.39
N SER A 8 21.68 -12.95 -4.18
CA SER A 8 20.58 -12.65 -3.25
C SER A 8 19.52 -11.68 -3.79
N THR A 9 19.88 -10.87 -4.79
CA THR A 9 18.97 -9.91 -5.45
C THR A 9 17.98 -10.61 -6.38
N GLN A 10 18.40 -11.64 -7.12
CA GLN A 10 17.53 -12.42 -8.01
C GLN A 10 16.48 -13.19 -7.21
N GLU A 11 16.85 -13.66 -6.03
CA GLU A 11 15.94 -14.33 -5.10
C GLU A 11 14.84 -13.38 -4.59
N GLN A 12 15.15 -12.08 -4.40
CA GLN A 12 14.14 -11.10 -3.97
C GLN A 12 13.00 -10.94 -4.96
N VAL A 13 13.24 -11.12 -6.26
CA VAL A 13 12.18 -11.02 -7.29
C VAL A 13 11.19 -12.19 -7.20
N ARG A 14 11.59 -13.32 -6.61
CA ARG A 14 10.76 -14.53 -6.51
C ARG A 14 9.87 -14.59 -5.26
N VAL A 15 10.16 -13.77 -4.26
CA VAL A 15 9.36 -13.70 -3.02
C VAL A 15 8.31 -12.57 -3.12
N PRO A 16 7.21 -12.64 -2.36
CA PRO A 16 6.27 -11.53 -2.28
C PRO A 16 6.96 -10.25 -1.79
N ASN A 17 6.82 -9.16 -2.55
CA ASN A 17 7.41 -7.86 -2.24
C ASN A 17 6.35 -6.85 -1.83
N VAL A 18 6.68 -6.00 -0.86
CA VAL A 18 5.86 -4.86 -0.43
C VAL A 18 6.69 -3.58 -0.57
N ILE A 19 6.18 -2.61 -1.31
CA ILE A 19 6.82 -1.30 -1.49
C ILE A 19 5.98 -0.25 -0.78
N ALA A 20 6.53 0.32 0.29
CA ALA A 20 5.88 1.38 1.05
C ALA A 20 6.47 2.75 0.67
N LEU A 21 5.61 3.71 0.33
CA LEU A 21 6.00 5.08 0.05
C LEU A 21 5.53 5.99 1.18
N ALA A 22 6.47 6.53 1.94
CA ALA A 22 6.22 7.49 3.02
C ALA A 22 6.86 8.85 2.72
N GLY A 23 6.37 9.93 3.34
CA GLY A 23 6.94 11.27 3.20
C GLY A 23 5.90 12.39 3.22
N LEU A 24 6.35 13.63 3.03
CA LEU A 24 5.53 14.84 3.13
C LEU A 24 4.32 14.85 2.17
N PRO A 25 3.20 15.50 2.55
CA PRO A 25 2.06 15.69 1.66
C PRO A 25 2.46 16.45 0.38
N ALA A 26 1.68 16.29 -0.69
CA ALA A 26 1.89 16.90 -2.00
C ALA A 26 3.23 16.55 -2.72
N ARG A 27 3.99 15.55 -2.25
CA ARG A 27 5.22 15.07 -2.92
C ARG A 27 5.01 13.99 -3.99
N GLY A 28 3.79 13.80 -4.47
CA GLY A 28 3.52 12.84 -5.55
C GLY A 28 3.65 11.36 -5.18
N LYS A 29 3.63 10.98 -3.89
CA LYS A 29 3.76 9.58 -3.44
C LYS A 29 2.68 8.66 -4.03
N THR A 30 1.42 9.10 -4.02
CA THR A 30 0.32 8.37 -4.65
C THR A 30 0.49 8.32 -6.17
N TYR A 31 1.00 9.39 -6.78
CA TYR A 31 1.23 9.42 -8.22
C TYR A 31 2.32 8.43 -8.65
N ILE A 32 3.44 8.38 -7.92
CA ILE A 32 4.54 7.46 -8.23
C ILE A 32 4.17 6.01 -7.92
N SER A 33 3.37 5.71 -6.89
CA SER A 33 2.88 4.33 -6.66
C SER A 33 2.03 3.82 -7.82
N HIS A 34 1.16 4.66 -8.39
CA HIS A 34 0.36 4.26 -9.55
C HIS A 34 1.22 4.07 -10.81
N LYS A 35 2.20 4.95 -11.05
CA LYS A 35 3.16 4.78 -12.15
C LYS A 35 3.99 3.51 -12.00
N LEU A 36 4.51 3.25 -10.79
CA LEU A 36 5.27 2.05 -10.48
C LEU A 36 4.43 0.79 -10.67
N CYS A 37 3.20 0.79 -10.16
CA CYS A 37 2.25 -0.31 -10.35
C CYS A 37 1.97 -0.56 -11.85
N ARG A 38 1.75 0.49 -12.65
CA ARG A 38 1.57 0.37 -14.10
C ARG A 38 2.80 -0.21 -14.77
N TYR A 39 4.00 0.25 -14.41
CA TYR A 39 5.25 -0.25 -14.95
C TYR A 39 5.49 -1.73 -14.61
N LEU A 40 5.31 -2.11 -13.34
CA LEU A 40 5.47 -3.49 -12.89
C LEU A 40 4.49 -4.43 -13.59
N ASN A 41 3.22 -4.02 -13.72
CA ASN A 41 2.24 -4.79 -14.49
C ASN A 41 2.60 -4.84 -15.99
N TRP A 42 3.18 -3.78 -16.56
CA TRP A 42 3.62 -3.77 -17.96
C TRP A 42 4.74 -4.76 -18.24
N ILE A 43 5.72 -4.91 -17.33
CA ILE A 43 6.80 -5.92 -17.45
C ILE A 43 6.36 -7.33 -17.02
N GLY A 44 5.09 -7.54 -16.68
CA GLY A 44 4.53 -8.85 -16.34
C GLY A 44 4.56 -9.21 -14.84
N ILE A 45 4.96 -8.30 -13.97
CA ILE A 45 4.93 -8.50 -12.51
C ILE A 45 3.56 -8.07 -11.97
N LYS A 46 2.74 -9.04 -11.57
CA LYS A 46 1.41 -8.81 -10.97
C LYS A 46 1.52 -7.93 -9.74
N THR A 47 1.10 -6.67 -9.86
CA THR A 47 1.25 -5.67 -8.80
C THR A 47 -0.08 -4.96 -8.56
N LYS A 48 -0.39 -4.70 -7.28
CA LYS A 48 -1.55 -3.90 -6.86
C LYS A 48 -1.07 -2.72 -6.03
N ALA A 49 -1.64 -1.54 -6.30
CA ALA A 49 -1.42 -0.34 -5.50
C ALA A 49 -2.50 -0.23 -4.44
N PHE A 50 -2.10 -0.02 -3.19
CA PHE A 50 -3.01 0.17 -2.07
C PHE A 50 -2.86 1.58 -1.52
N ASN A 51 -3.98 2.24 -1.28
CA ASN A 51 -4.01 3.56 -0.67
C ASN A 51 -5.06 3.56 0.42
N VAL A 52 -4.62 3.82 1.65
CA VAL A 52 -5.46 3.84 2.85
C VAL A 52 -6.60 4.86 2.72
N GLY A 53 -6.35 5.99 2.05
CA GLY A 53 -7.38 7.00 1.79
C GLY A 53 -8.46 6.54 0.82
N ASP A 54 -8.10 5.75 -0.20
CA ASP A 54 -9.07 5.15 -1.12
C ASP A 54 -9.91 4.08 -0.42
N TYR A 55 -9.30 3.29 0.46
CA TYR A 55 -10.02 2.32 1.27
C TYR A 55 -11.09 3.00 2.13
N ARG A 56 -10.72 4.06 2.86
CA ARG A 56 -11.67 4.84 3.66
C ARG A 56 -12.83 5.37 2.81
N ARG A 57 -12.56 5.92 1.62
CA ARG A 57 -13.60 6.43 0.70
C ARG A 57 -14.53 5.35 0.16
N LYS A 58 -14.05 4.12 -0.04
CA LYS A 58 -14.87 3.01 -0.55
C LYS A 58 -15.84 2.47 0.49
N VAL A 59 -15.41 2.42 1.75
CA VAL A 59 -16.23 1.89 2.86
C VAL A 59 -17.21 2.95 3.38
N CYS A 60 -16.79 4.21 3.38
CA CYS A 60 -17.58 5.35 3.81
C CYS A 60 -18.23 6.03 2.58
N SER A 61 -19.31 5.43 2.06
CA SER A 61 -20.02 5.94 0.86
C SER A 61 -20.75 7.27 1.10
N THR A 62 -21.07 7.57 2.35
CA THR A 62 -22.03 8.63 2.73
C THR A 62 -21.39 9.48 3.82
N GLY A 63 -20.87 10.66 3.47
CA GLY A 63 -20.63 11.86 4.30
C GLY A 63 -19.89 11.77 5.65
N ASP A 64 -20.22 10.78 6.47
CA ASP A 64 -19.91 10.67 7.88
C ASP A 64 -18.72 9.76 8.09
N CYS A 65 -17.55 10.19 7.61
CA CYS A 65 -16.31 9.54 8.01
C CYS A 65 -15.80 10.23 9.25
N GLU A 66 -16.05 9.65 10.42
CA GLU A 66 -15.47 10.11 11.68
C GLU A 66 -13.95 10.23 11.53
N SER A 67 -13.37 11.30 12.09
CA SER A 67 -11.91 11.46 12.21
C SER A 67 -11.26 10.24 12.90
N GLN A 68 -12.06 9.52 13.69
CA GLN A 68 -11.70 8.32 14.42
C GLN A 68 -11.71 7.03 13.60
N PHE A 69 -11.93 7.04 12.28
CA PHE A 69 -11.98 5.82 11.46
C PHE A 69 -10.74 4.92 11.65
N PHE A 70 -9.55 5.51 11.76
CA PHE A 70 -8.30 4.78 12.02
C PHE A 70 -7.92 4.69 13.51
N SER A 71 -8.75 5.23 14.41
CA SER A 71 -8.48 5.14 15.84
C SER A 71 -8.57 3.68 16.29
N PRO A 72 -7.59 3.17 17.05
CA PRO A 72 -7.65 1.80 17.58
C PRO A 72 -8.82 1.60 18.55
N PHE A 73 -9.38 2.68 19.11
CA PHE A 73 -10.52 2.64 20.01
C PHE A 73 -11.86 2.61 19.27
N ASN A 74 -11.90 2.90 17.96
CA ASN A 74 -13.11 2.83 17.17
C ASN A 74 -13.39 1.37 16.79
N LYS A 75 -14.30 0.71 17.53
CA LYS A 75 -14.73 -0.67 17.26
C LYS A 75 -15.42 -0.80 15.90
N ILE A 76 -16.19 0.21 15.50
CA ILE A 76 -16.90 0.24 14.21
C ILE A 76 -15.88 0.32 13.07
N GLY A 77 -14.96 1.28 13.15
CA GLY A 77 -13.86 1.42 12.18
C GLY A 77 -12.93 0.22 12.14
N SER A 78 -12.76 -0.51 13.24
CA SER A 78 -11.98 -1.76 13.27
C SER A 78 -12.71 -2.90 12.57
N LYS A 79 -14.01 -3.09 12.85
CA LYS A 79 -14.85 -4.08 12.16
C LYS A 79 -14.97 -3.81 10.66
N MET A 80 -14.92 -2.55 10.25
CA MET A 80 -14.92 -2.16 8.85
C MET A 80 -13.60 -2.45 8.12
N ARG A 81 -12.48 -2.58 8.86
CA ARG A 81 -11.11 -2.78 8.32
C ARG A 81 -10.70 -4.24 8.23
N GLU A 82 -11.42 -5.13 8.92
CA GLU A 82 -11.23 -6.58 8.95
C GLU A 82 -11.79 -7.23 7.68
#